data_AF-A0A645BGN7-F1
#
_entry.id   AF-A0A645BGN7-F1
#
_cell.length_a   1.000
_cell.length_b   1.000
_cell.length_c   1.000
_cell.angle_alpha   90.00
_cell.angle_beta   90.00
_cell.angle_gamma   90.00
#
_symmetry.space_group_name_H-M   'P 1'
#
loop_
_entity.id
_entity.type
_entity.pdbx_description
1 polymer ?
#
loop_
_entity_poly.entity_id
_entity_poly.type
_entity_poly.pdbx_seq_one_letter_code
_entity_poly.pdbx_strand_id
1 'polypeptide(L)' 'MNTFEDTKAWNLPVVDDDGVYKGILSQSSVFNYYREVLVENYSEEEE' A
#
# COMPACT_ATOMS: atom_id res chain seq x y z
N MET A 1 1.58 4.08 6.98
CA MET A 1 2.17 2.92 7.69
C MET A 1 1.56 2.76 9.07
N ASN A 2 1.35 3.87 9.79
CA ASN A 2 0.77 3.94 11.14
C ASN A 2 -0.46 3.05 11.36
N THR A 3 -1.42 2.98 10.42
CA THR A 3 -2.59 2.08 10.59
C THR A 3 -2.19 0.61 10.80
N PHE A 4 -1.16 0.11 10.11
CA PHE A 4 -0.64 -1.25 10.34
C PHE A 4 0.12 -1.35 11.67
N GLU A 5 0.87 -0.31 12.05
CA GLU A 5 1.62 -0.26 13.32
C GLU A 5 0.70 -0.20 14.54
N ASP A 6 -0.31 0.66 14.50
CA ASP A 6 -1.30 0.88 15.55
C ASP A 6 -2.13 -0.38 15.79
N THR A 7 -2.52 -1.06 14.71
CA THR A 7 -3.29 -2.32 14.78
C THR A 7 -2.43 -3.54 15.06
N LYS A 8 -1.10 -3.42 14.91
CA LYS A 8 -0.13 -4.54 14.96
C LYS A 8 -0.49 -5.69 14.00
N ALA A 9 -1.27 -5.39 12.96
CA ALA A 9 -1.71 -6.35 11.97
C ALA A 9 -0.78 -6.31 10.76
N TRP A 10 -0.61 -7.45 10.10
CA TRP A 10 0.19 -7.57 8.88
C TRP A 10 -0.65 -7.38 7.61
N ASN A 11 -1.96 -7.66 7.73
CA ASN A 11 -2.93 -7.54 6.67
C ASN A 11 -4.18 -6.87 7.23
N LEU A 12 -4.73 -5.91 6.48
CA LEU A 12 -5.94 -5.19 6.84
C LEU A 12 -7.00 -5.41 5.77
N PRO A 13 -8.27 -5.68 6.16
CA PRO A 13 -9.37 -5.67 5.22
C PRO A 13 -9.62 -4.24 4.75
N VAL A 14 -9.90 -4.08 3.46
CA VAL A 14 -10.31 -2.82 2.85
C VAL A 14 -11.82 -2.87 2.66
N VAL A 15 -12.50 -1.82 3.11
CA VAL A 15 -13.93 -1.61 2.94
C VAL A 15 -14.15 -0.27 2.23
N ASP A 16 -15.28 -0.11 1.56
CA ASP A 16 -15.74 1.21 1.10
C ASP A 16 -16.46 1.99 2.20
N ASP A 17 -16.95 3.18 1.86
CA ASP A 17 -17.64 4.08 2.77
C ASP A 17 -18.94 3.49 3.35
N ASP A 18 -19.57 2.55 2.64
CA ASP A 18 -20.75 1.80 3.08
C ASP A 18 -20.39 0.57 3.93
N GLY A 19 -19.08 0.32 4.16
CA GLY A 19 -18.58 -0.81 4.92
C GLY A 19 -18.52 -2.13 4.13
N VAL A 20 -18.70 -2.10 2.81
CA VAL A 20 -18.66 -3.31 1.97
C VAL A 20 -17.21 -3.72 1.73
N TYR A 21 -16.90 -4.99 2.03
CA TYR A 21 -15.57 -5.56 1.83
C TYR A 21 -15.14 -5.49 0.35
N LYS A 22 -13.97 -4.91 0.12
CA LYS A 22 -13.35 -4.78 -1.21
C LYS A 22 -12.14 -5.69 -1.41
N GLY A 23 -11.51 -6.15 -0.33
CA GLY A 23 -10.33 -6.99 -0.43
C GLY A 23 -9.44 -6.89 0.80
N ILE A 24 -8.22 -7.40 0.67
CA ILE A 24 -7.21 -7.39 1.72
C ILE A 24 -5.96 -6.67 1.21
N LEU A 25 -5.30 -5.95 2.10
CA LEU A 25 -4.09 -5.20 1.78
C LEU A 25 -3.03 -5.51 2.83
N SER A 26 -1.83 -5.86 2.36
CA SER A 26 -0.68 -6.12 3.22
C SER A 26 0.21 -4.88 3.30
N GLN A 27 0.96 -4.76 4.40
CA GLN A 27 1.95 -3.70 4.56
C GLN A 27 3.02 -3.74 3.44
N SER A 28 3.49 -4.93 3.07
CA SER A 28 4.48 -5.14 2.01
C SER A 28 3.98 -4.70 0.63
N SER A 29 2.70 -4.95 0.32
CA SER A 29 2.09 -4.57 -0.96
C SER A 29 2.12 -3.05 -1.15
N VAL A 30 1.87 -2.28 -0.09
CA VAL A 30 1.93 -0.81 -0.14
C VAL A 30 3.34 -0.32 -0.45
N PHE A 31 4.35 -0.88 0.23
CA PHE A 31 5.74 -0.49 0.00
C PHE A 31 6.25 -0.85 -1.39
N ASN A 32 5.84 -2.01 -1.93
CA ASN A 32 6.21 -2.40 -3.28
C ASN A 32 5.64 -1.42 -4.30
N TYR A 33 4.33 -1.16 -4.22
CA TYR A 33 3.66 -0.23 -5.12
C TYR A 33 4.22 1.19 -5.02
N TYR A 34 4.48 1.68 -3.81
CA TYR A 34 5.11 2.98 -3.62
C TYR A 34 6.50 3.07 -4.29
N ARG A 35 7.29 1.99 -4.22
CA ARG A 35 8.59 1.95 -4.92
C ARG A 35 8.44 1.95 -6.43
N GLU A 36 7.47 1.21 -6.97
CA GLU A 36 7.17 1.23 -8.41
C GLU A 36 6.84 2.65 -8.86
N VAL A 37 5.96 3.35 -8.15
CA VAL A 37 5.63 4.76 -8.44
C VAL A 37 6.87 5.65 -8.37
N LEU A 38 7.75 5.47 -7.38
CA LEU A 38 8.97 6.26 -7.29
C LEU A 38 9.91 6.04 -8.47
N VAL A 39 10.09 4.79 -8.90
CA VAL A 39 10.90 4.46 -10.07
C VAL A 39 10.27 5.08 -11.31
N GLU A 40 9.00 4.79 -11.59
CA GLU A 40 8.30 5.27 -12.78
C GLU A 40 8.32 6.80 -12.94
N ASN A 41 8.32 7.56 -11.83
CA ASN A 41 8.22 9.02 -11.89
C ASN A 41 9.55 9.75 -11.68
N TYR A 42 10.57 9.08 -11.12
CA TYR A 42 11.79 9.77 -10.66
C TYR A 42 13.10 9.02 -10.93
N SER A 43 13.08 7.81 -11.51
CA SER A 43 14.33 7.26 -12.06
C SER A 43 14.60 7.94 -13.40
N GLU A 44 15.58 8.84 -13.43
CA GLU A 44 16.13 9.35 -14.68
C GLU A 44 16.66 8.15 -15.49
N GLU A 45 16.20 8.00 -16.74
CA GLU A 45 16.94 7.21 -17.71
C GLU A 45 18.26 7.97 -17.92
N GLU A 46 19.33 7.53 -17.25
CA GLU A 46 20.69 7.94 -17.60
C GLU A 46 20.93 7.47 -19.05
N GLU A 47 20.76 8.39 -20.00
CA GLU A 47 21.14 8.24 -21.42
C GLU A 47 22.67 8.23 -21.59
#